data_AF-A0A1T5CQS2-F1
#
_entry.id   AF-A0A1T5CQS2-F1
#
_cell.length_a   1.000
_cell.length_b   1.000
_cell.length_c   1.000
_cell.angle_alpha   90.00
_cell.angle_beta   90.00
_cell.angle_gamma   90.00
#
_symmetry.space_group_name_H-M   'P 1'
#
loop_
_entity.id
_entity.type
_entity.pdbx_description
1 polymer ?
#
loop_
_entity_poly.entity_id
_entity_poly.type
_entity_poly.pdbx_seq_one_letter_code
_entity_poly.pdbx_strand_id
1 'polypeptide(L)'
;MNTEAHTNESPDSKWIAYGREVSALLSSSTAENWTNELWTMFSGFMLAQNEMGRSENLSNTYFSFKELLEFFERVEGIRKGT
;
A
#
# COMPACT_ATOMS: atom_id res chain seq x y z
N MET A 1 -35.85 31.39 3.73
CA MET A 1 -34.90 30.72 2.84
C MET A 1 -33.50 30.88 3.42
N ASN A 2 -32.72 29.80 3.39
CA ASN A 2 -31.29 29.64 3.69
C ASN A 2 -31.06 28.57 4.77
N THR A 3 -31.28 27.32 4.37
CA THR A 3 -30.73 26.15 5.05
C THR A 3 -29.30 25.99 4.55
N GLU A 4 -28.34 26.56 5.28
CA GLU A 4 -26.93 26.22 5.09
C GLU A 4 -26.74 24.80 5.61
N ALA A 5 -26.80 23.83 4.70
CA ALA A 5 -26.36 22.48 4.96
C ALA A 5 -24.85 22.52 5.18
N HIS A 6 -24.42 22.63 6.44
CA HIS A 6 -23.06 22.30 6.81
C HIS A 6 -22.84 20.81 6.50
N THR A 7 -22.31 20.53 5.33
CA THR A 7 -21.64 19.26 5.02
C THR A 7 -20.37 19.19 5.87
N ASN A 8 -20.55 18.93 7.16
CA ASN A 8 -19.52 18.29 7.96
C ASN A 8 -19.36 16.90 7.36
N GLU A 9 -18.35 16.71 6.50
CA GLU A 9 -17.84 15.38 6.26
C GLU A 9 -17.44 14.82 7.63
N SER A 10 -18.27 13.93 8.17
CA SER A 10 -17.94 13.22 9.40
C SER A 10 -16.60 12.51 9.17
N PRO A 11 -15.65 12.54 10.12
CA PRO A 11 -14.44 11.72 10.05
C PRO A 11 -14.72 10.28 9.63
N ASP A 12 -15.90 9.74 10.00
CA ASP A 12 -16.36 8.42 9.63
C ASP A 12 -16.49 8.20 8.12
N SER A 13 -16.94 9.19 7.35
CA SER A 13 -17.08 9.05 5.89
C SER A 13 -15.72 8.90 5.21
N LYS A 14 -14.71 9.62 5.71
CA LYS A 14 -13.33 9.53 5.22
C LYS A 14 -12.70 8.18 5.54
N TRP A 15 -12.86 7.67 6.76
CA TRP A 15 -12.35 6.35 7.12
C TRP A 15 -13.01 5.23 6.33
N ILE A 16 -14.33 5.33 6.09
CA ILE A 16 -15.06 4.38 5.23
C ILE A 16 -14.51 4.42 3.80
N ALA A 17 -14.24 5.60 3.25
CA ALA A 17 -13.65 5.72 1.92
C ALA A 17 -12.28 5.05 1.84
N TYR A 18 -11.38 5.28 2.81
CA TYR A 18 -10.09 4.59 2.87
C TYR A 18 -10.24 3.07 3.01
N GLY A 19 -11.16 2.62 3.85
CA GLY A 19 -11.45 1.20 4.02
C GLY A 19 -11.92 0.53 2.72
N ARG A 20 -12.69 1.24 1.89
CA ARG A 20 -13.13 0.74 0.58
C ARG A 20 -11.96 0.55 -0.39
N GLU A 21 -11.06 1.53 -0.48
CA GLU A 21 -9.87 1.43 -1.35
C GLU A 21 -8.95 0.29 -0.91
N VAL A 22 -8.70 0.16 0.40
CA VAL A 22 -7.92 -0.96 0.95
C VAL A 22 -8.62 -2.29 0.66
N SER A 23 -9.93 -2.38 0.90
CA SER A 23 -10.69 -3.61 0.61
C SER A 23 -10.63 -3.99 -0.87
N ALA A 24 -10.69 -3.02 -1.78
CA ALA A 24 -10.56 -3.26 -3.21
C ALA A 24 -9.18 -3.79 -3.57
N LEU A 25 -8.11 -3.20 -3.04
CA LEU A 25 -6.73 -3.66 -3.21
C LEU A 25 -6.52 -5.09 -2.71
N LEU A 26 -7.07 -5.41 -1.54
CA LEU A 26 -6.96 -6.76 -0.95
C LEU A 26 -7.83 -7.80 -1.67
N SER A 27 -8.82 -7.36 -2.45
CA SER A 27 -9.68 -8.23 -3.26
C SER A 27 -9.12 -8.49 -4.66
N SER A 28 -8.19 -7.66 -5.14
CA SER A 28 -7.66 -7.78 -6.50
C SER A 28 -6.63 -8.91 -6.66
N SER A 29 -6.00 -9.36 -5.57
CA SER A 29 -5.02 -10.44 -5.57
C SER A 29 -4.81 -11.00 -4.16
N THR A 30 -4.05 -12.09 -4.03
CA THR A 30 -3.64 -12.63 -2.73
C THR A 30 -2.47 -11.82 -2.16
N ALA A 31 -2.33 -11.82 -0.82
CA ALA A 31 -1.17 -11.19 -0.17
C ALA A 31 0.15 -11.80 -0.66
N GLU A 32 0.20 -13.12 -0.88
CA GLU A 32 1.35 -13.82 -1.46
C GLU A 32 1.71 -13.28 -2.85
N ASN A 33 0.72 -13.10 -3.74
CA ASN A 33 0.98 -12.55 -5.06
C ASN A 33 1.47 -11.10 -4.98
N TRP A 34 0.87 -10.27 -4.13
CA TRP A 34 1.33 -8.90 -3.92
C TRP A 34 2.78 -8.85 -3.43
N THR A 35 3.16 -9.73 -2.49
CA THR A 35 4.55 -9.88 -2.04
C THR A 35 5.50 -10.25 -3.18
N ASN A 36 5.11 -11.21 -4.03
CA ASN A 36 5.92 -11.62 -5.17
C ASN A 36 6.11 -10.49 -6.20
N GLU A 37 5.05 -9.73 -6.49
CA GLU A 37 5.11 -8.59 -7.40
C GLU A 37 5.99 -7.46 -6.82
N LEU A 38 5.88 -7.17 -5.52
CA LEU A 38 6.75 -6.20 -4.84
C LEU A 38 8.22 -6.59 -4.95
N TRP A 39 8.56 -7.85 -4.73
CA TRP A 39 9.93 -8.35 -4.91
C TRP A 39 10.41 -8.24 -6.36
N THR A 40 9.56 -8.56 -7.33
CA THR A 40 9.86 -8.41 -8.75
C THR A 40 10.18 -6.95 -9.09
N MET A 41 9.35 -6.00 -8.64
CA MET A 41 9.58 -4.57 -8.86
C MET A 41 10.85 -4.08 -8.19
N PHE A 42 11.08 -4.43 -6.91
CA PHE A 42 12.24 -3.95 -6.16
C PHE A 42 13.55 -4.57 -6.67
N SER A 43 13.56 -5.85 -7.04
CA SER A 43 14.73 -6.49 -7.62
C SER A 43 15.08 -5.90 -8.99
N GLY A 44 14.08 -5.66 -9.85
CA GLY A 44 14.28 -4.94 -11.12
C GLY A 44 14.86 -3.54 -10.92
N PHE A 45 14.34 -2.80 -9.94
CA PHE A 45 14.91 -1.51 -9.54
C PHE A 45 16.38 -1.64 -9.08
N MET A 46 16.70 -2.61 -8.22
CA MET A 46 18.07 -2.81 -7.75
C MET A 46 19.05 -3.20 -8.88
N LEU A 47 18.60 -3.97 -9.87
CA LEU A 47 19.39 -4.27 -11.06
C LEU A 47 19.69 -3.00 -11.85
N ALA A 48 18.67 -2.18 -12.13
CA ALA A 48 18.86 -0.90 -12.83
C ALA A 48 19.82 0.04 -12.08
N GLN A 49 19.73 0.08 -10.76
CA GLN A 49 20.62 0.88 -9.90
C GLN A 49 22.08 0.41 -9.96
N ASN A 50 22.30 -0.89 -10.16
CA ASN A 50 23.64 -1.45 -10.33
C ASN A 50 24.24 -1.11 -11.70
N GLU A 51 23.41 -1.03 -12.74
CA GLU A 51 23.83 -0.75 -14.12
C GLU A 51 23.98 0.76 -14.41
N MET A 52 23.09 1.58 -13.88
CA MET A 52 22.98 3.01 -14.20
C MET A 52 23.56 3.94 -13.10
N GLY A 53 24.01 3.35 -11.99
CA GLY A 53 24.48 4.07 -10.81
C GLY A 53 23.40 4.24 -9.75
N ARG A 54 23.85 4.41 -8.50
CA ARG A 54 22.97 4.43 -7.33
C ARG A 54 22.21 5.76 -7.24
N SER A 55 20.89 5.72 -7.42
CA SER A 55 19.98 6.82 -7.08
C SER A 55 20.10 7.23 -5.61
N GLU A 56 20.07 8.55 -5.36
CA GLU A 56 20.06 9.18 -4.04
C GLU A 56 18.84 8.74 -3.19
N ASN A 57 17.76 8.33 -3.84
CA ASN A 57 16.51 7.92 -3.17
C ASN A 57 16.45 6.43 -2.81
N LEU A 58 17.51 5.65 -3.06
CA LEU A 58 17.53 4.19 -2.82
C LEU A 58 17.02 3.82 -1.41
N SER A 59 17.46 4.54 -0.37
CA SER A 59 17.02 4.29 1.00
C SER A 59 15.52 4.46 1.17
N ASN A 60 14.95 5.55 0.63
CA ASN A 60 13.52 5.84 0.72
C ASN A 60 12.69 4.79 -0.05
N THR A 61 13.16 4.38 -1.22
CA THR A 61 12.53 3.32 -2.02
C THR A 61 12.55 1.98 -1.26
N TYR A 62 13.67 1.64 -0.63
CA TYR A 62 13.77 0.42 0.19
C TYR A 62 12.79 0.45 1.38
N PHE A 63 12.70 1.56 2.11
CA PHE A 63 11.75 1.67 3.23
C PHE A 63 10.30 1.54 2.76
N SER A 64 9.93 2.20 1.66
CA SER A 64 8.58 2.10 1.09
C SER A 64 8.25 0.66 0.68
N PHE A 65 9.20 -0.02 0.03
CA PHE A 65 9.06 -1.43 -0.32
C PHE A 65 8.86 -2.32 0.91
N LYS A 66 9.68 -2.11 1.95
CA LYS A 66 9.59 -2.86 3.20
C LYS A 66 8.23 -2.65 3.90
N GLU A 67 7.76 -1.42 4.01
CA GLU A 67 6.48 -1.10 4.63
C GLU A 67 5.29 -1.77 3.92
N LEU A 68 5.34 -1.82 2.58
CA LEU A 68 4.34 -2.51 1.77
C LEU A 68 4.37 -4.03 1.97
N LEU A 69 5.56 -4.64 2.02
CA LEU A 69 5.68 -6.07 2.33
C LEU A 69 5.07 -6.40 3.69
N GLU A 70 5.47 -5.66 4.73
CA GLU A 70 4.96 -5.88 6.08
C GLU A 70 3.45 -5.65 6.15
N PHE A 71 2.89 -4.73 5.36
CA PHE A 71 1.45 -4.55 5.25
C PHE A 71 0.76 -5.82 4.75
N PHE A 72 1.21 -6.40 3.64
CA PHE A 72 0.61 -7.61 3.09
C PHE A 72 0.82 -8.84 3.99
N GLU A 73 1.95 -8.94 4.68
CA GLU A 73 2.19 -9.97 5.69
C GLU A 73 1.20 -9.87 6.87
N ARG A 74 0.98 -8.65 7.40
CA ARG A 74 -0.01 -8.43 8.46
C ARG A 74 -1.43 -8.76 8.02
N VAL A 75 -1.82 -8.37 6.80
CA VAL A 75 -3.13 -8.70 6.23
C VAL A 75 -3.32 -10.21 6.14
N GLU A 76 -2.28 -10.93 5.71
CA GLU A 76 -2.32 -12.38 5.63
C GLU A 76 -2.44 -13.04 7.01
N GLY A 77 -1.78 -12.49 8.04
CA GLY A 77 -1.95 -12.90 9.43
C GLY A 77 -3.38 -12.72 9.93
N ILE A 78 -3.99 -11.56 9.68
CA ILE A 78 -5.39 -11.27 10.01
C ILE A 78 -6.33 -12.27 9.31
N ARG A 79 -6.09 -12.54 8.01
CA ARG A 79 -6.89 -13.49 7.23
C ARG A 79 -6.82 -14.91 7.78
N LYS A 80 -5.67 -15.30 8.32
CA LYS A 80 -5.43 -16.61 8.95
C LYS A 80 -5.90 -16.68 10.41
N GLY A 81 -6.31 -15.55 11.01
CA GLY A 81 -6.73 -15.47 12.40
C GLY A 81 -5.57 -15.59 13.41
N THR A 82 -4.36 -15.24 12.99
CA THR A 82 -3.12 -15.25 13.79
C THR A 82 -2.66 -13.85 14.15
#